data_AF-A0AAD1HUA2-F1
#
_entry.id   AF-A0AAD1HUA2-F1
#
_cell.length_a   1.000
_cell.length_b   1.000
_cell.length_c   1.000
_cell.angle_alpha   90.00
_cell.angle_beta   90.00
_cell.angle_gamma   90.00
#
_symmetry.space_group_name_H-M   'P 1'
#
loop_
_entity.id
_entity.type
_entity.pdbx_description
1 polymer ?
#
loop_
_entity_poly.entity_id
_entity_poly.type
_entity_poly.pdbx_seq_one_letter_code
_entity_poly.pdbx_strand_id
1 'polypeptide(L)'
;MMLLGPGESRVRVGSHAEWIGEAGDVVDRMLRNVAHGRFERSLSGMTAFAAVVTTAEIYLEHYKAGFGNKWMWSPVLVTPPVVIAGIGGVYSRRWAKRWLPLTAGIYAANGLLGEYLHARGVARKPGGWKMASYNVPMGPPIAAPGLMAMVGGMGLLAAVLRRER
;
A
#
# COMPACT_ATOMS: atom_id res chain seq x y z
N MET A 1 -28.18 47.24 34.41
CA MET A 1 -26.84 46.88 34.92
C MET A 1 -26.65 45.38 34.68
N MET A 2 -26.01 45.03 33.57
CA MET A 2 -25.88 43.67 33.05
C MET A 2 -24.39 43.33 33.11
N LEU A 3 -23.99 42.42 34.01
CA LEU A 3 -22.60 41.98 34.17
C LEU A 3 -22.39 40.70 33.34
N LEU A 4 -21.69 40.85 32.21
CA LEU A 4 -21.16 39.74 31.43
C LEU A 4 -19.92 39.18 32.14
N GLY A 5 -19.98 37.92 32.57
CA GLY A 5 -18.79 37.19 33.04
C GLY A 5 -17.97 36.68 31.85
N PRO A 6 -16.63 36.72 31.89
CA PRO A 6 -15.80 36.22 30.79
C PRO A 6 -15.75 34.69 30.84
N GLY A 7 -16.22 34.04 29.77
CA GLY A 7 -16.01 32.62 29.54
C GLY A 7 -14.59 32.36 29.07
N GLU A 8 -13.69 32.02 30.01
CA GLU A 8 -12.39 31.44 29.66
C GLU A 8 -12.60 30.00 29.15
N SER A 9 -12.54 29.82 27.83
CA SER A 9 -12.31 28.51 27.23
C SER A 9 -10.87 28.08 27.48
N ARG A 10 -10.61 27.49 28.66
CA ARG A 10 -9.31 26.85 28.95
C ARG A 10 -9.11 25.66 28.00
N VAL A 11 -8.25 25.86 27.00
CA VAL A 11 -7.62 24.75 26.26
C VAL A 11 -6.86 23.92 27.28
N ARG A 12 -7.34 22.70 27.60
CA ARG A 12 -6.60 21.76 28.44
C ARG A 12 -5.38 21.30 27.64
N VAL A 13 -4.22 21.85 27.97
CA VAL A 13 -2.93 21.31 27.53
C VAL A 13 -2.63 20.16 28.50
N GLY A 14 -2.82 18.92 28.03
CA GLY A 14 -2.52 17.72 28.82
C GLY A 14 -1.05 17.70 29.25
N SER A 15 -0.78 17.17 30.44
CA SER A 15 0.59 17.09 30.96
C SER A 15 1.45 16.13 30.13
N HIS A 16 2.77 16.30 30.09
CA HIS A 16 3.67 15.38 29.37
C HIS A 16 3.49 13.90 29.80
N ALA A 17 3.16 13.66 31.07
CA ALA A 17 2.88 12.32 31.60
C ALA A 17 1.56 11.74 31.06
N GLU A 18 0.56 12.58 30.83
CA GLU A 18 -0.74 12.20 30.26
C GLU A 18 -0.59 11.79 28.79
N TRP A 19 0.19 12.55 28.01
CA TRP A 19 0.53 12.20 26.62
C TRP A 19 1.28 10.88 26.51
N ILE A 20 2.24 10.62 27.40
CA ILE A 20 3.00 9.36 27.43
C ILE A 20 2.07 8.19 27.79
N GLY A 21 1.16 8.38 28.76
CA GLY A 21 0.15 7.39 29.13
C GLY A 21 -0.78 7.06 27.97
N GLU A 22 -1.34 8.08 27.31
CA GLU A 22 -2.24 7.91 26.17
C GLU A 22 -1.54 7.23 24.97
N ALA A 23 -0.31 7.65 24.66
CA ALA A 23 0.49 7.01 23.62
C ALA A 23 0.78 5.53 23.95
N GLY A 24 1.10 5.23 25.22
CA GLY A 24 1.29 3.87 25.70
C GLY A 24 0.04 3.00 25.51
N ASP A 25 -1.13 3.53 25.89
CA ASP A 25 -2.41 2.81 25.74
C ASP A 25 -2.78 2.52 24.28
N VAL A 26 -2.48 3.45 23.38
CA VAL A 26 -2.67 3.28 21.93
C VAL A 26 -1.73 2.20 21.38
N VAL A 27 -0.44 2.27 21.71
CA VAL A 27 0.55 1.28 21.28
C VAL A 27 0.18 -0.11 21.78
N ASP A 28 -0.17 -0.25 23.06
CA ASP A 28 -0.60 -1.51 23.65
C ASP A 28 -1.84 -2.09 22.97
N ARG A 29 -2.81 -1.24 22.61
CA ARG A 29 -3.98 -1.67 21.85
C ARG A 29 -3.61 -2.15 20.45
N MET A 30 -2.72 -1.44 19.76
CA MET A 30 -2.22 -1.84 18.44
C MET A 30 -1.48 -3.18 18.52
N LEU A 31 -0.57 -3.35 19.48
CA LEU A 31 0.17 -4.60 19.70
C LEU A 31 -0.76 -5.77 20.00
N ARG A 32 -1.76 -5.58 20.88
CA ARG A 32 -2.78 -6.60 21.14
C ARG A 32 -3.57 -6.95 19.89
N ASN A 33 -3.95 -5.96 19.08
CA ASN A 33 -4.65 -6.19 17.84
C ASN A 33 -3.78 -7.00 16.85
N VAL A 34 -2.52 -6.64 16.65
CA VAL A 34 -1.57 -7.37 15.80
C VAL A 34 -1.37 -8.81 16.28
N ALA A 35 -1.12 -9.00 17.58
CA ALA A 35 -0.90 -10.32 18.18
C ALA A 35 -2.10 -11.27 17.99
N HIS A 36 -3.32 -10.74 17.85
CA HIS A 36 -4.53 -11.52 17.61
C HIS A 36 -5.01 -11.50 16.15
N GLY A 37 -4.16 -11.05 15.20
CA GLY A 37 -4.49 -11.00 13.78
C GLY A 37 -5.61 -9.99 13.43
N ARG A 38 -5.77 -8.93 14.23
CA ARG A 38 -6.81 -7.90 14.09
C ARG A 38 -6.27 -6.61 13.49
N PHE A 39 -5.79 -6.64 12.25
CA PHE A 39 -5.26 -5.44 11.59
C PHE A 39 -5.77 -5.25 10.15
N GLU A 40 -7.01 -5.70 9.88
CA GLU A 40 -7.68 -5.57 8.56
C GLU A 40 -7.75 -4.12 8.06
N ARG A 41 -8.17 -3.16 8.89
CA ARG A 41 -8.33 -1.76 8.45
C ARG A 41 -6.99 -1.12 8.16
N SER A 42 -6.03 -1.32 9.06
CA SER A 42 -4.67 -0.82 8.95
C SER A 42 -4.01 -1.35 7.68
N LEU A 43 -4.14 -2.65 7.41
CA LEU A 43 -3.57 -3.24 6.21
C LEU A 43 -4.33 -2.85 4.93
N SER A 44 -5.66 -2.64 5.00
CA SER A 44 -6.44 -2.10 3.87
C SER A 44 -5.99 -0.69 3.49
N GLY A 45 -5.82 0.19 4.49
CA GLY A 45 -5.31 1.54 4.30
C GLY A 45 -3.86 1.55 3.79
N MET A 46 -3.00 0.71 4.38
CA MET A 46 -1.61 0.55 3.94
C MET A 46 -1.54 0.07 2.49
N THR A 47 -2.41 -0.85 2.08
CA THR A 47 -2.50 -1.31 0.69
C THR A 47 -2.83 -0.16 -0.25
N ALA A 48 -3.82 0.68 0.09
CA ALA A 48 -4.17 1.84 -0.72
C ALA A 48 -3.02 2.86 -0.82
N PHE A 49 -2.41 3.19 0.32
CA PHE A 49 -1.27 4.13 0.36
C PHE A 49 -0.09 3.62 -0.46
N ALA A 50 0.33 2.38 -0.22
CA ALA A 50 1.44 1.77 -0.94
C ALA A 50 1.13 1.67 -2.45
N ALA A 51 -0.10 1.31 -2.85
CA ALA A 51 -0.49 1.25 -4.26
C ALA A 51 -0.39 2.62 -4.95
N VAL A 52 -0.71 3.72 -4.26
CA VAL A 52 -0.52 5.08 -4.82
C VAL A 52 0.96 5.38 -5.04
N VAL A 53 1.81 5.15 -4.03
CA VAL A 53 3.25 5.40 -4.11
C VAL A 53 3.88 4.55 -5.22
N THR A 54 3.64 3.23 -5.19
CA THR A 54 4.14 2.30 -6.20
C THR A 54 3.68 2.67 -7.60
N THR A 55 2.45 3.16 -7.77
CA THR A 55 1.95 3.56 -9.10
C THR A 55 2.58 4.85 -9.60
N ALA A 56 2.92 5.79 -8.71
CA ALA A 56 3.66 6.99 -9.10
C ALA A 56 5.04 6.61 -9.66
N GLU A 57 5.76 5.70 -8.99
CA GLU A 57 7.04 5.18 -9.48
C GLU A 57 6.90 4.46 -10.82
N ILE A 58 5.93 3.54 -10.92
CA ILE A 58 5.61 2.82 -12.16
C ILE A 58 5.31 3.79 -13.31
N TYR A 59 4.47 4.79 -13.07
CA TYR A 59 4.11 5.79 -14.08
C TYR A 59 5.35 6.52 -14.60
N LEU A 60 6.22 6.98 -13.70
CA LEU A 60 7.43 7.70 -14.07
C LEU A 60 8.39 6.80 -14.87
N GLU A 61 8.59 5.56 -14.46
CA GLU A 61 9.47 4.62 -15.17
C GLU A 61 8.91 4.25 -16.55
N HIS A 62 7.59 4.06 -16.67
CA HIS A 62 6.95 3.71 -17.95
C HIS A 62 6.87 4.90 -18.89
N TYR A 63 6.72 6.10 -18.34
CA TYR A 63 6.80 7.35 -19.08
C TYR A 63 8.20 7.59 -19.62
N LYS A 64 9.25 7.46 -18.79
CA LYS A 64 10.66 7.57 -19.22
C LYS A 64 11.02 6.54 -20.29
N ALA A 65 10.49 5.33 -20.19
CA ALA A 65 10.72 4.26 -21.17
C ALA A 65 9.99 4.50 -22.52
N GLY A 66 9.02 5.41 -22.57
CA GLY A 66 8.34 5.79 -23.81
C GLY A 66 7.54 4.66 -24.47
N PHE A 67 6.91 3.77 -23.68
CA PHE A 67 6.25 2.59 -24.24
C PHE A 67 5.05 2.93 -25.14
N GLY A 68 5.16 2.56 -26.43
CA GLY A 68 4.04 2.60 -27.38
C GLY A 68 3.05 1.44 -27.25
N ASN A 69 3.46 0.32 -26.64
CA ASN A 69 2.55 -0.80 -26.37
C ASN A 69 1.66 -0.47 -25.17
N LYS A 70 0.34 -0.35 -25.42
CA LYS A 70 -0.68 -0.03 -24.40
C LYS A 70 -0.69 -1.03 -23.23
N TRP A 71 -0.33 -2.30 -23.46
CA TRP A 71 -0.28 -3.30 -22.40
C TRP A 71 0.77 -2.98 -21.33
N MET A 72 1.84 -2.24 -21.66
CA MET A 72 2.82 -1.80 -20.67
C MET A 72 2.20 -0.83 -19.66
N TRP A 73 1.07 -0.20 -19.97
CA TRP A 73 0.37 0.72 -19.05
C TRP A 73 -0.67 0.00 -18.18
N SER A 74 -0.81 -1.33 -18.29
CA SER A 74 -1.72 -2.09 -17.43
C SER A 74 -1.47 -1.88 -15.93
N PRO A 75 -0.21 -1.78 -15.43
CA PRO A 75 0.02 -1.58 -14.01
C PRO A 75 -0.61 -0.28 -13.48
N VAL A 76 -0.61 0.79 -14.29
CA VAL A 76 -1.25 2.07 -13.94
C VAL A 76 -2.78 1.95 -13.99
N LEU A 77 -3.31 1.20 -14.97
CA LEU A 77 -4.75 1.01 -15.14
C LEU A 77 -5.39 0.21 -14.01
N VAL A 78 -4.70 -0.80 -13.46
CA VAL A 78 -5.25 -1.65 -12.40
C VAL A 78 -5.17 -1.02 -11.00
N THR A 79 -4.46 0.11 -10.84
CA THR A 79 -4.28 0.79 -9.55
C THR A 79 -5.55 1.41 -8.97
N PRO A 80 -6.33 2.24 -9.71
CA PRO A 80 -7.47 2.93 -9.09
C PRO A 80 -8.46 1.99 -8.38
N PRO A 81 -8.82 0.81 -8.94
CA PRO A 81 -9.66 -0.15 -8.24
C PRO A 81 -9.11 -0.64 -6.90
N VAL A 82 -7.80 -0.91 -6.79
CA VAL A 82 -7.21 -1.39 -5.52
C VAL A 82 -7.13 -0.26 -4.48
N VAL A 83 -6.84 0.97 -4.91
CA VAL A 83 -6.82 2.15 -4.02
C VAL A 83 -8.21 2.43 -3.47
N ILE A 84 -9.23 2.48 -4.34
CA ILE A 84 -10.62 2.69 -3.92
C ILE A 84 -11.06 1.57 -2.98
N ALA A 85 -10.73 0.31 -3.29
CA ALA A 85 -11.11 -0.81 -2.46
C ALA A 85 -10.38 -0.83 -1.10
N GLY A 86 -9.11 -0.42 -1.05
CA GLY A 86 -8.34 -0.30 0.19
C GLY A 86 -8.89 0.79 1.10
N ILE A 87 -9.18 1.99 0.54
CA ILE A 87 -9.86 3.07 1.28
C ILE A 87 -11.23 2.59 1.76
N GLY A 88 -12.03 1.97 0.89
CA GLY A 88 -13.32 1.39 1.24
C GLY A 88 -13.20 0.34 2.35
N GLY A 89 -12.14 -0.46 2.36
CA GLY A 89 -11.86 -1.50 3.35
C GLY A 89 -11.61 -0.97 4.76
N VAL A 90 -11.02 0.23 4.89
CA VAL A 90 -10.87 0.92 6.18
C VAL A 90 -12.24 1.12 6.83
N TYR A 91 -13.19 1.66 6.06
CA TYR A 91 -14.50 2.07 6.58
C TYR A 91 -15.55 0.96 6.54
N SER A 92 -15.44 -0.01 5.63
CA SER A 92 -16.47 -1.02 5.41
C SER A 92 -15.93 -2.45 5.33
N ARG A 93 -16.47 -3.31 6.21
CA ARG A 93 -16.18 -4.75 6.19
C ARG A 93 -16.56 -5.40 4.86
N ARG A 94 -17.64 -4.95 4.21
CA ARG A 94 -18.06 -5.47 2.89
C ARG A 94 -16.98 -5.20 1.83
N TRP A 95 -16.39 -4.01 1.85
CA TRP A 95 -15.31 -3.65 0.94
C TRP A 95 -14.04 -4.44 1.22
N ALA A 96 -13.62 -4.53 2.49
CA ALA A 96 -12.44 -5.31 2.90
C ALA A 96 -12.55 -6.80 2.54
N LYS A 97 -13.76 -7.39 2.60
CA LYS A 97 -13.96 -8.83 2.36
C LYS A 97 -14.35 -9.21 0.94
N ARG A 98 -14.84 -8.27 0.12
CA ARG A 98 -15.34 -8.58 -1.25
C ARG A 98 -14.54 -7.89 -2.33
N TRP A 99 -14.33 -6.58 -2.21
CA TRP A 99 -13.76 -5.77 -3.28
C TRP A 99 -12.24 -5.71 -3.18
N LEU A 100 -11.70 -5.52 -1.99
CA LEU A 100 -10.26 -5.48 -1.75
C LEU A 100 -9.56 -6.77 -2.21
N PRO A 101 -9.97 -8.00 -1.84
CA PRO A 101 -9.27 -9.19 -2.30
C PRO A 101 -9.35 -9.38 -3.83
N LEU A 102 -10.46 -8.98 -4.45
CA LEU A 102 -10.61 -9.07 -5.90
C LEU A 102 -9.63 -8.13 -6.62
N THR A 103 -9.64 -6.85 -6.27
CA THR A 103 -8.78 -5.86 -6.93
C THR A 103 -7.31 -6.03 -6.56
N ALA A 104 -7.01 -6.38 -5.30
CA ALA A 104 -5.67 -6.68 -4.86
C ALA A 104 -5.10 -7.97 -5.50
N GLY A 105 -5.94 -8.98 -5.75
CA GLY A 105 -5.55 -10.17 -6.50
C GLY A 105 -5.19 -9.87 -7.95
N ILE A 106 -5.99 -9.03 -8.64
CA ILE A 106 -5.66 -8.54 -9.99
C ILE A 106 -4.37 -7.72 -9.98
N TYR A 107 -4.21 -6.82 -9.00
CA TYR A 107 -3.01 -6.01 -8.82
C TYR A 107 -1.77 -6.87 -8.60
N ALA A 108 -1.87 -7.88 -7.72
CA ALA A 108 -0.79 -8.83 -7.44
C ALA A 108 -0.42 -9.64 -8.67
N ALA A 109 -1.41 -10.17 -9.40
CA ALA A 109 -1.18 -10.92 -10.64
C ALA A 109 -0.51 -10.05 -11.72
N ASN A 110 -0.88 -8.77 -11.83
CA ASN A 110 -0.24 -7.84 -12.75
C ASN A 110 1.22 -7.57 -12.35
N GLY A 111 1.51 -7.41 -11.05
CA GLY A 111 2.87 -7.32 -10.52
C GLY A 111 3.70 -8.57 -10.82
N LEU A 112 3.18 -9.77 -10.57
CA LEU A 112 3.87 -11.02 -10.90
C LEU A 112 4.15 -11.19 -12.40
N LEU A 113 3.19 -10.79 -13.25
CA LEU A 113 3.39 -10.77 -14.69
C LEU A 113 4.49 -9.77 -15.08
N GLY A 114 4.49 -8.57 -14.50
CA GLY A 114 5.53 -7.57 -14.67
C GLY A 114 6.91 -8.09 -14.26
N GLU A 115 7.00 -8.78 -13.12
CA GLU A 115 8.22 -9.37 -12.58
C GLU A 115 8.81 -10.36 -13.58
N TYR A 116 7.97 -11.27 -14.09
CA TYR A 116 8.38 -12.20 -15.14
C TYR A 116 8.87 -11.50 -16.41
N LEU A 117 8.14 -10.47 -16.87
CA LEU A 117 8.52 -9.73 -18.08
C LEU A 117 9.83 -8.96 -17.89
N HIS A 118 10.06 -8.39 -16.70
CA HIS A 118 11.29 -7.67 -16.37
C HIS A 118 12.47 -8.63 -16.26
N ALA A 119 12.31 -9.75 -15.55
CA ALA A 119 13.30 -10.82 -15.49
C ALA A 119 13.65 -11.35 -16.89
N ARG A 120 12.64 -11.60 -17.74
CA ARG A 120 12.84 -11.99 -19.14
C ARG A 120 13.57 -10.91 -19.93
N GLY A 121 13.32 -9.63 -19.66
CA GLY A 121 14.03 -8.51 -20.27
C GLY A 121 15.51 -8.48 -19.89
N VAL A 122 15.84 -8.70 -18.61
CA VAL A 122 17.23 -8.86 -18.14
C VAL A 122 17.91 -10.04 -18.83
N ALA A 123 17.23 -11.19 -18.92
CA ALA A 123 17.75 -12.40 -19.57
C ALA A 123 18.09 -12.21 -21.05
N ARG A 124 17.40 -11.28 -21.73
CA ARG A 124 17.56 -10.98 -23.16
C ARG A 124 18.66 -9.99 -23.47
N LYS A 125 19.23 -9.32 -22.47
CA LYS A 125 20.40 -8.48 -22.67
C LYS A 125 21.64 -9.31 -23.04
N PRO A 126 22.63 -8.74 -23.74
CA PRO A 126 23.89 -9.43 -24.03
C PRO A 126 24.50 -10.06 -22.78
N GLY A 127 24.90 -11.33 -22.87
CA GLY A 127 25.40 -12.12 -21.74
C GLY A 127 24.34 -12.60 -20.75
N GLY A 128 23.09 -12.15 -20.86
CA GLY A 128 21.94 -12.56 -20.04
C GLY A 128 22.24 -12.53 -18.54
N TRP A 129 21.78 -13.54 -17.82
CA TRP A 129 22.01 -13.68 -16.37
C TRP A 129 23.47 -13.92 -15.98
N LYS A 130 24.34 -14.35 -16.90
CA LYS A 130 25.78 -14.48 -16.62
C LYS A 130 26.43 -13.13 -16.33
N MET A 131 25.83 -12.06 -16.85
CA MET A 131 26.23 -10.66 -16.60
C MET A 131 25.22 -9.94 -15.69
N ALA A 132 24.62 -10.64 -14.72
CA ALA A 132 23.57 -10.09 -13.85
C ALA A 132 23.99 -8.79 -13.13
N SER A 133 25.25 -8.69 -12.67
CA SER A 133 25.78 -7.48 -12.03
C SER A 133 25.69 -6.23 -12.91
N TYR A 134 25.74 -6.39 -14.23
CA TYR A 134 25.56 -5.32 -15.21
C TYR A 134 24.13 -5.22 -15.70
N ASN A 135 23.50 -6.35 -16.04
CA ASN A 135 22.20 -6.40 -16.70
C ASN A 135 21.02 -6.12 -15.76
N VAL A 136 21.15 -6.34 -14.45
CA VAL A 136 20.08 -6.00 -13.49
C VAL A 136 20.00 -4.49 -13.26
N PRO A 137 21.10 -3.75 -12.94
CA PRO A 137 21.02 -2.29 -12.77
C PRO A 137 20.73 -1.54 -14.07
N MET A 138 21.26 -2.03 -15.20
CA MET A 138 21.09 -1.39 -16.51
C MET A 138 19.86 -1.89 -17.28
N GLY A 139 19.16 -2.90 -16.76
CA GLY A 139 18.01 -3.54 -17.39
C GLY A 139 16.68 -2.92 -16.99
N PRO A 140 15.55 -3.58 -17.34
CA PRO A 140 14.26 -3.24 -16.75
C PRO A 140 14.33 -3.33 -15.22
N PRO A 141 13.68 -2.42 -14.48
CA PRO A 141 13.76 -2.38 -13.02
C PRO A 141 13.07 -3.60 -12.41
N ILE A 142 13.83 -4.63 -12.05
CA ILE A 142 13.26 -5.92 -11.66
C ILE A 142 12.49 -5.85 -10.34
N ALA A 143 12.90 -5.02 -9.38
CA ALA A 143 12.28 -4.95 -8.05
C ALA A 143 10.89 -4.27 -8.04
N ALA A 144 10.64 -3.35 -8.97
CA ALA A 144 9.41 -2.55 -8.99
C ALA A 144 8.13 -3.39 -9.18
N PRO A 145 8.03 -4.31 -10.17
CA PRO A 145 6.86 -5.17 -10.30
C PRO A 145 6.72 -6.18 -9.14
N GLY A 146 7.81 -6.63 -8.54
CA GLY A 146 7.78 -7.45 -7.32
C GLY A 146 7.18 -6.70 -6.12
N LEU A 147 7.52 -5.41 -5.96
CA LEU A 147 6.90 -4.56 -4.95
C LEU A 147 5.40 -4.40 -5.19
N MET A 148 4.98 -4.19 -6.45
CA MET A 148 3.57 -4.16 -6.83
C MET A 148 2.85 -5.46 -6.44
N ALA A 149 3.48 -6.62 -6.67
CA ALA A 149 2.95 -7.91 -6.27
C ALA A 149 2.78 -8.03 -4.75
N MET A 150 3.76 -7.57 -3.97
CA MET A 150 3.71 -7.55 -2.49
C MET A 150 2.58 -6.65 -1.98
N VAL A 151 2.38 -5.46 -2.56
CA VAL A 151 1.29 -4.55 -2.20
C VAL A 151 -0.07 -5.20 -2.45
N GLY A 152 -0.25 -5.87 -3.60
CA GLY A 152 -1.45 -6.68 -3.84
C GLY A 152 -1.60 -7.83 -2.82
N GLY A 153 -0.49 -8.48 -2.46
CA GLY A 153 -0.43 -9.49 -1.41
C GLY A 153 -0.91 -8.96 -0.05
N MET A 154 -0.55 -7.75 0.34
CA MET A 154 -1.06 -7.10 1.55
C MET A 154 -2.59 -6.95 1.52
N GLY A 155 -3.16 -6.56 0.38
CA GLY A 155 -4.61 -6.45 0.21
C GLY A 155 -5.32 -7.80 0.33
N LEU A 156 -4.71 -8.88 -0.18
CA LEU A 156 -5.20 -10.24 0.00
C LEU A 156 -5.13 -10.69 1.47
N LEU A 157 -4.02 -10.38 2.16
CA LEU A 157 -3.86 -10.66 3.59
C LEU A 157 -4.88 -9.90 4.43
N ALA A 158 -5.18 -8.64 4.10
CA ALA A 158 -6.19 -7.85 4.79
C ALA A 158 -7.56 -8.54 4.74
N ALA A 159 -7.89 -9.19 3.62
CA ALA A 159 -9.15 -9.89 3.44
C ALA A 159 -9.32 -11.14 4.31
N VAL A 160 -8.23 -11.77 4.79
CA VAL A 160 -8.30 -12.94 5.70
C VAL A 160 -8.18 -12.55 7.17
N LEU A 161 -7.63 -11.38 7.48
CA LEU A 161 -7.46 -10.89 8.86
C LEU A 161 -8.77 -10.45 9.52
N ARG A 162 -8.72 -10.20 10.82
CA ARG A 162 -9.86 -9.68 11.59
C ARG A 162 -9.78 -8.16 11.67
N ARG A 163 -10.93 -7.54 11.90
CA ARG A 163 -11.03 -6.09 12.12
C ARG A 163 -10.53 -5.71 13.52
N GLU A 164 -9.81 -4.60 13.60
CA GLU A 164 -9.35 -3.95 14.81
C GLU A 164 -10.52 -3.68 15.76
N ARG A 165 -10.28 -3.79 17.07
CA ARG A 165 -11.18 -3.35 18.14
C ARG A 165 -10.53 -2.26 18.97
#